data_AF-A0A9N8DWN1-F1
#
_entry.id   AF-A0A9N8DWN1-F1
#
_cell.length_a   1.000
_cell.length_b   1.000
_cell.length_c   1.000
_cell.angle_alpha   90.00
_cell.angle_beta   90.00
_cell.angle_gamma   90.00
#
_symmetry.space_group_name_H-M   'P 1'
#
loop_
_entity.id
_entity.type
_entity.pdbx_description
1 polymer ?
#
loop_
_entity_poly.entity_id
_entity_poly.type
_entity_poly.pdbx_seq_one_letter_code
_entity_poly.pdbx_strand_id
1 'polypeptide(L)'
;MSTSSTSTSAAAISQSVSLVMQLNNEGIQQLEAQNFESAIKSLSKAVSHFKKSIAVMENENPSLEENLFFAFKLTASAMQKTDESTSSNSFVFDSPIRIAQRQSKRQISTRRTGELLKMMSFALVFNLALAFHLASSSVCSSKANKHLTKALAFYKLATNMIRNENLSLGVMEALAVANNQAHVHLQLGDIKEADQCYDQVRSQVMVVADLGQQSNILLFEQFFATAVVKPFRTAPAA
;
A
#
# COMPACT_ATOMS: atom_id res chain seq x y z
N MET A 1 35.46 17.02 23.69
CA MET A 1 35.71 15.86 22.81
C MET A 1 34.45 14.97 22.79
N SER A 2 33.40 15.35 22.05
CA SER A 2 32.08 14.69 22.16
C SER A 2 31.41 14.37 20.81
N THR A 3 32.19 14.25 19.72
CA THR A 3 31.65 14.09 18.35
C THR A 3 31.52 12.64 17.86
N SER A 4 31.88 11.62 18.66
CA SER A 4 31.95 10.23 18.15
C SER A 4 30.67 9.40 18.28
N SER A 5 29.67 9.81 19.06
CA SER A 5 28.43 9.02 19.27
C SER A 5 27.42 9.19 18.12
N THR A 6 27.37 10.37 17.50
CA THR A 6 26.36 10.72 16.48
C THR A 6 26.59 10.03 15.13
N SER A 7 27.85 9.73 14.78
CA SER A 7 28.19 9.08 13.50
C SER A 7 27.75 7.61 13.43
N THR A 8 27.76 6.91 14.56
CA THR A 8 27.46 5.47 14.61
C THR A 8 25.96 5.20 14.47
N SER A 9 25.12 6.04 15.08
CA SER A 9 23.66 5.96 14.99
C SER A 9 23.16 6.16 13.55
N ALA A 10 23.64 7.21 12.86
CA ALA A 10 23.20 7.52 11.50
C ALA A 10 23.52 6.40 10.50
N ALA A 11 24.68 5.76 10.64
CA ALA A 11 25.07 4.61 9.81
C ALA A 11 24.16 3.39 10.08
N ALA A 12 23.84 3.11 11.35
CA ALA A 12 22.95 2.02 11.72
C ALA A 12 21.52 2.23 11.19
N ILE A 13 20.99 3.44 11.28
CA ILE A 13 19.67 3.79 10.72
C ILE A 13 19.66 3.59 9.20
N SER A 14 20.69 4.10 8.50
CA SER A 14 20.79 3.96 7.04
C SER A 14 20.84 2.49 6.61
N GLN A 15 21.59 1.65 7.33
CA GLN A 15 21.66 0.21 7.05
C GLN A 15 20.31 -0.47 7.29
N SER A 16 19.62 -0.10 8.37
CA SER A 16 18.31 -0.64 8.73
C SER A 16 17.26 -0.31 7.67
N VAL A 17 17.21 0.95 7.22
CA VAL A 17 16.31 1.41 6.14
C VAL A 17 16.60 0.65 4.85
N SER A 18 17.87 0.51 4.47
CA SER A 18 18.25 -0.23 3.25
C SER A 18 17.79 -1.70 3.30
N LEU A 19 17.93 -2.35 4.47
CA LEU A 19 17.49 -3.73 4.66
C LEU A 19 15.96 -3.86 4.52
N VAL A 20 15.20 -2.92 5.09
CA VAL A 20 13.73 -2.90 4.98
C VAL A 20 13.30 -2.76 3.52
N MET A 21 13.93 -1.85 2.76
CA MET A 21 13.63 -1.67 1.33
C MET A 21 13.92 -2.94 0.52
N GLN A 22 15.06 -3.59 0.79
CA GLN A 22 15.43 -4.85 0.15
C GLN A 22 14.39 -5.94 0.42
N LEU A 23 14.02 -6.14 1.69
CA LEU A 23 13.03 -7.15 2.08
C LEU A 23 11.64 -6.87 1.51
N ASN A 24 11.23 -5.60 1.42
CA ASN A 24 10.00 -5.22 0.74
C ASN A 24 10.04 -5.64 -0.74
N ASN A 25 11.09 -5.25 -1.45
CA ASN A 25 11.21 -5.52 -2.89
C ASN A 25 11.37 -7.01 -3.20
N GLU A 26 12.02 -7.78 -2.31
CA GLU A 26 12.04 -9.25 -2.36
C GLU A 26 10.63 -9.82 -2.20
N GLY A 27 9.87 -9.34 -1.19
CA GLY A 27 8.49 -9.73 -1.00
C GLY A 27 7.61 -9.48 -2.22
N ILE A 28 7.81 -8.35 -2.90
CA ILE A 28 7.14 -8.00 -4.15
C ILE A 28 7.51 -8.95 -5.28
N GLN A 29 8.79 -9.27 -5.45
CA GLN A 29 9.22 -10.24 -6.45
C GLN A 29 8.57 -11.61 -6.21
N GLN A 30 8.40 -12.01 -4.95
CA GLN A 30 7.68 -13.24 -4.62
C GLN A 30 6.18 -13.15 -4.93
N LEU A 31 5.54 -11.97 -4.76
CA LEU A 31 4.14 -11.75 -5.17
C LEU A 31 3.95 -11.90 -6.67
N GLU A 32 4.82 -11.24 -7.45
CA GLU A 32 4.80 -11.32 -8.92
C GLU A 32 5.04 -12.76 -9.42
N ALA A 33 5.84 -13.53 -8.68
CA ALA A 33 6.05 -14.96 -8.94
C ALA A 33 4.95 -15.88 -8.37
N GLN A 34 3.85 -15.32 -7.85
CA GLN A 34 2.74 -16.04 -7.21
C GLN A 34 3.14 -16.94 -6.02
N ASN A 35 4.31 -16.70 -5.42
CA ASN A 35 4.80 -17.40 -4.23
C ASN A 35 4.34 -16.68 -2.96
N PHE A 36 3.03 -16.73 -2.70
CA PHE A 36 2.41 -15.89 -1.69
C PHE A 36 2.91 -16.13 -0.25
N GLU A 37 3.24 -17.37 0.12
CA GLU A 37 3.78 -17.66 1.45
C GLU A 37 5.16 -17.01 1.66
N SER A 38 6.03 -17.07 0.64
CA SER A 38 7.36 -16.45 0.70
C SER A 38 7.27 -14.92 0.67
N ALA A 39 6.31 -14.37 -0.08
CA ALA A 39 5.99 -12.95 -0.06
C ALA A 39 5.58 -12.48 1.34
N ILE A 40 4.59 -13.14 1.95
CA ILE A 40 4.10 -12.82 3.30
C ILE A 40 5.25 -12.87 4.31
N LYS A 41 6.11 -13.90 4.24
CA LYS A 41 7.26 -14.05 5.13
C LYS A 41 8.25 -12.89 5.00
N SER A 42 8.60 -12.51 3.77
CA SER A 42 9.56 -11.43 3.48
C SER A 42 9.01 -10.06 3.90
N LEU A 43 7.74 -9.78 3.57
CA LEU A 43 7.06 -8.54 3.95
C LEU A 43 6.87 -8.43 5.48
N SER A 44 6.52 -9.53 6.16
CA SER A 44 6.42 -9.56 7.62
C SER A 44 7.77 -9.30 8.29
N LYS A 45 8.86 -9.83 7.72
CA LYS A 45 10.22 -9.56 8.16
C LYS A 45 10.57 -8.08 7.95
N ALA A 46 10.22 -7.51 6.80
CA ALA A 46 10.41 -6.09 6.50
C ALA A 46 9.69 -5.18 7.53
N VAL A 47 8.41 -5.45 7.84
CA VAL A 47 7.65 -4.73 8.88
C VAL A 47 8.32 -4.86 10.25
N SER A 48 8.78 -6.05 10.61
CA SER A 48 9.43 -6.30 11.90
C SER A 48 10.75 -5.54 12.04
N HIS A 49 11.56 -5.49 10.98
CA HIS A 49 12.78 -4.68 10.96
C HIS A 49 12.45 -3.20 11.02
N PHE A 50 11.47 -2.73 10.24
CA PHE A 50 11.06 -1.33 10.23
C PHE A 50 10.63 -0.84 11.62
N LYS A 51 9.82 -1.64 12.35
CA LYS A 51 9.42 -1.33 13.74
C LYS A 51 10.63 -1.19 14.67
N LYS A 52 11.62 -2.08 14.54
CA LYS A 52 12.86 -1.98 15.31
C LYS A 52 13.65 -0.72 14.97
N SER A 53 13.71 -0.35 13.68
CA SER A 53 14.38 0.88 13.24
C SER A 53 13.73 2.12 13.85
N ILE A 54 12.39 2.18 13.86
CA ILE A 54 11.60 3.28 14.44
C ILE A 54 11.85 3.38 15.94
N ALA A 55 11.77 2.27 16.67
CA ALA A 55 12.03 2.27 18.11
C ALA A 55 13.45 2.77 18.48
N VAL A 56 14.47 2.45 17.67
CA VAL A 56 15.82 2.99 17.87
C VAL A 56 15.86 4.50 17.63
N MET A 57 15.21 4.98 16.57
CA MET A 57 15.16 6.40 16.24
C MET A 57 14.41 7.23 17.29
N GLU A 58 13.32 6.71 17.84
CA GLU A 58 12.53 7.37 18.90
C GLU A 58 13.36 7.57 20.18
N ASN A 59 14.15 6.56 20.56
CA ASN A 59 15.03 6.64 21.74
C ASN A 59 16.16 7.66 21.57
N GLU A 60 16.66 7.85 20.34
CA GLU A 60 17.77 8.75 20.07
C GLU A 60 17.34 10.19 19.85
N ASN A 61 16.09 10.42 19.43
CA ASN A 61 15.61 11.76 19.10
C ASN A 61 14.09 11.91 19.32
N PRO A 62 13.64 12.25 20.53
CA PRO A 62 12.21 12.35 20.85
C PRO A 62 11.48 13.44 20.06
N SER A 63 12.20 14.39 19.45
CA SER A 63 11.64 15.43 18.57
C SER A 63 11.25 14.94 17.17
N LEU A 64 11.59 13.68 16.81
CA LEU A 64 11.22 13.11 15.52
C LEU A 64 9.72 12.76 15.41
N GLU A 65 8.98 12.67 16.52
CA GLU A 65 7.55 12.33 16.54
C GLU A 65 6.69 13.28 15.69
N GLU A 66 7.00 14.58 15.66
CA GLU A 66 6.12 15.57 15.03
C GLU A 66 6.36 15.81 13.52
N ASN A 67 7.46 15.32 12.94
CA ASN A 67 7.99 15.86 11.68
C ASN A 67 8.10 14.88 10.50
N LEU A 68 7.54 13.67 10.59
CA LEU A 68 7.45 12.80 9.41
C LEU A 68 6.37 13.33 8.45
N PHE A 69 6.65 14.29 7.55
CA PHE A 69 5.62 14.86 6.64
C PHE A 69 6.14 15.29 5.25
N PHE A 70 5.48 14.74 4.20
CA PHE A 70 5.85 14.21 2.85
C PHE A 70 6.26 15.08 1.63
N ALA A 71 6.97 14.45 0.66
CA ALA A 71 6.53 14.13 -0.73
C ALA A 71 7.48 13.18 -1.53
N PHE A 72 6.96 12.16 -2.24
CA PHE A 72 7.44 11.77 -3.60
C PHE A 72 6.48 10.85 -4.40
N LYS A 73 6.62 10.91 -5.74
CA LYS A 73 5.88 10.23 -6.83
C LYS A 73 6.08 8.71 -6.89
N LEU A 74 4.97 7.98 -7.04
CA LEU A 74 4.93 6.66 -7.66
C LEU A 74 5.20 6.80 -9.17
N THR A 75 6.15 6.04 -9.70
CA THR A 75 6.12 5.66 -11.11
C THR A 75 5.19 4.48 -11.20
N ALA A 76 4.02 4.66 -11.83
CA ALA A 76 3.24 3.54 -12.34
C ALA A 76 4.20 2.73 -13.23
N SER A 77 4.74 1.63 -12.69
CA SER A 77 5.46 0.68 -13.52
C SER A 77 4.41 0.15 -14.47
N ALA A 78 4.60 0.42 -15.77
CA ALA A 78 3.67 0.09 -16.83
C ALA A 78 3.03 -1.28 -16.56
N MET A 79 1.75 -1.27 -16.13
CA MET A 79 0.95 -2.47 -16.02
C MET A 79 0.95 -3.09 -17.40
N GLN A 80 1.62 -4.24 -17.53
CA GLN A 80 1.66 -5.00 -18.76
C GLN A 80 0.23 -5.30 -19.17
N LYS A 81 -0.07 -5.13 -20.47
CA LYS A 81 -1.34 -5.51 -21.09
C LYS A 81 -1.69 -6.93 -20.62
N THR A 82 -2.71 -7.05 -19.80
CA THR A 82 -3.35 -8.33 -19.51
C THR A 82 -4.07 -8.77 -20.77
N ASP A 83 -3.69 -9.94 -21.30
CA ASP A 83 -4.42 -10.59 -22.39
C ASP A 83 -5.89 -10.80 -21.97
N GLU A 84 -6.83 -10.43 -22.84
CA GLU A 84 -8.30 -10.45 -22.66
C GLU A 84 -8.91 -11.87 -22.52
N SER A 85 -8.22 -12.83 -21.88
CA SER A 85 -8.78 -14.16 -21.65
C SER A 85 -9.62 -14.22 -20.36
N THR A 86 -10.87 -13.76 -20.48
CA THR A 86 -12.12 -14.21 -19.85
C THR A 86 -12.10 -15.19 -18.65
N SER A 87 -11.35 -14.94 -17.57
CA SER A 87 -11.48 -15.72 -16.32
C SER A 87 -11.69 -14.82 -15.11
N SER A 88 -12.88 -14.98 -14.50
CA SER A 88 -13.42 -14.36 -13.29
C SER A 88 -13.01 -12.91 -12.97
N ASN A 89 -13.98 -12.02 -13.08
CA ASN A 89 -14.08 -10.63 -12.60
C ASN A 89 -13.48 -10.37 -11.19
N SER A 90 -12.16 -10.48 -11.02
CA SER A 90 -11.47 -10.18 -9.78
C SER A 90 -11.00 -8.73 -9.83
N PHE A 91 -11.80 -7.84 -9.26
CA PHE A 91 -11.62 -6.39 -9.19
C PHE A 91 -10.48 -5.97 -8.25
N VAL A 92 -9.43 -6.77 -8.10
CA VAL A 92 -8.37 -6.54 -7.11
C VAL A 92 -7.28 -5.69 -7.75
N PHE A 93 -6.95 -4.57 -7.13
CA PHE A 93 -5.73 -3.83 -7.45
C PHE A 93 -4.53 -4.64 -6.95
N ASP A 94 -3.84 -5.28 -7.88
CA ASP A 94 -2.80 -6.28 -7.62
C ASP A 94 -1.38 -5.77 -7.83
N SER A 95 -1.21 -4.46 -8.05
CA SER A 95 0.08 -3.83 -8.29
C SER A 95 0.76 -3.42 -6.97
N PRO A 96 1.81 -4.13 -6.53
CA PRO A 96 2.48 -3.80 -5.28
C PRO A 96 3.38 -2.55 -5.39
N ILE A 97 3.65 -1.91 -4.26
CA ILE A 97 4.42 -0.66 -4.17
C ILE A 97 5.92 -0.97 -3.96
N ARG A 98 6.72 -0.84 -5.01
CA ARG A 98 8.18 -0.96 -4.93
C ARG A 98 8.81 0.29 -4.34
N ILE A 99 9.78 0.11 -3.44
CA ILE A 99 10.51 1.22 -2.84
C ILE A 99 11.87 1.33 -3.54
N ALA A 100 12.07 2.41 -4.30
CA ALA A 100 13.29 2.61 -5.08
C ALA A 100 14.50 2.92 -4.18
N GLN A 101 15.55 2.11 -4.28
CA GLN A 101 16.83 2.38 -3.62
C GLN A 101 17.60 3.43 -4.41
N ARG A 102 17.43 4.71 -4.07
CA ARG A 102 18.23 5.78 -4.70
C ARG A 102 19.68 5.68 -4.22
N GLN A 103 20.60 5.33 -5.11
CA GLN A 103 22.05 5.33 -4.86
C GLN A 103 22.68 6.73 -4.81
N SER A 104 21.88 7.79 -4.70
CA SER A 104 22.41 9.15 -4.75
C SER A 104 23.20 9.45 -3.47
N LYS A 105 24.50 9.73 -3.61
CA LYS A 105 25.39 10.23 -2.55
C LYS A 105 24.97 11.60 -1.97
N ARG A 106 23.85 12.18 -2.40
CA ARG A 106 23.37 13.46 -1.86
C ARG A 106 22.78 13.24 -0.46
N GLN A 107 23.33 13.96 0.52
CA GLN A 107 22.83 13.98 1.90
C GLN A 107 21.31 14.16 1.93
N ILE A 108 20.62 13.20 2.54
CA ILE A 108 19.19 13.29 2.83
C ILE A 108 19.06 14.24 4.02
N SER A 109 18.43 15.40 3.80
CA SER A 109 18.05 16.29 4.90
C SER A 109 17.12 15.55 5.87
N THR A 110 17.28 15.75 7.18
CA THR A 110 16.47 15.14 8.25
C THR A 110 14.97 15.18 7.98
N ARG A 111 14.45 16.29 7.44
CA ARG A 111 13.03 16.43 7.04
C ARG A 111 12.57 15.36 6.04
N ARG A 112 13.39 15.01 5.04
CA ARG A 112 13.07 13.99 4.02
C ARG A 112 13.09 12.57 4.55
N THR A 113 13.87 12.32 5.60
CA THR A 113 13.94 10.99 6.21
C THR A 113 12.58 10.60 6.76
N GLY A 114 11.88 11.55 7.38
CA GLY A 114 10.59 11.25 7.97
C GLY A 114 9.49 10.92 6.97
N GLU A 115 9.41 11.68 5.88
CA GLU A 115 8.53 11.39 4.75
C GLU A 115 8.73 9.98 4.21
N LEU A 116 10.00 9.64 3.98
CA LEU A 116 10.41 8.35 3.47
C LEU A 116 9.95 7.23 4.41
N LEU A 117 10.16 7.38 5.71
CA LEU A 117 9.76 6.37 6.69
C LEU A 117 8.25 6.13 6.70
N LYS A 118 7.41 7.17 6.68
CA LYS A 118 5.96 6.94 6.59
C LYS A 118 5.53 6.32 5.27
N MET A 119 6.11 6.73 4.15
CA MET A 119 5.83 6.09 2.85
C MET A 119 6.24 4.62 2.87
N MET A 120 7.41 4.31 3.45
CA MET A 120 7.84 2.92 3.65
C MET A 120 6.86 2.16 4.53
N SER A 121 6.41 2.74 5.64
CA SER A 121 5.40 2.15 6.52
C SER A 121 4.12 1.82 5.74
N PHE A 122 3.60 2.77 4.96
CA PHE A 122 2.42 2.57 4.13
C PHE A 122 2.63 1.47 3.10
N ALA A 123 3.73 1.53 2.33
CA ALA A 123 4.05 0.53 1.31
C ALA A 123 4.15 -0.88 1.92
N LEU A 124 4.79 -1.02 3.08
CA LEU A 124 4.89 -2.30 3.79
C LEU A 124 3.53 -2.84 4.24
N VAL A 125 2.69 -1.97 4.83
CA VAL A 125 1.33 -2.35 5.28
C VAL A 125 0.46 -2.73 4.08
N PHE A 126 0.47 -1.91 3.03
CA PHE A 126 -0.29 -2.16 1.81
C PHE A 126 0.15 -3.46 1.11
N ASN A 127 1.45 -3.64 0.88
CA ASN A 127 1.98 -4.84 0.22
C ASN A 127 1.69 -6.10 1.05
N LEU A 128 1.77 -6.02 2.38
CA LEU A 128 1.44 -7.15 3.24
C LEU A 128 -0.06 -7.45 3.22
N ALA A 129 -0.93 -6.44 3.18
CA ALA A 129 -2.37 -6.60 2.99
C ALA A 129 -2.67 -7.33 1.67
N LEU A 130 -2.05 -6.86 0.59
CA LEU A 130 -2.19 -7.42 -0.75
C LEU A 130 -1.69 -8.87 -0.79
N ALA A 131 -0.57 -9.17 -0.15
CA ALA A 131 -0.03 -10.52 -0.08
C ALA A 131 -1.00 -11.51 0.58
N PHE A 132 -1.62 -11.14 1.70
CA PHE A 132 -2.65 -11.96 2.33
C PHE A 132 -3.90 -12.08 1.46
N HIS A 133 -4.32 -11.00 0.81
CA HIS A 133 -5.49 -10.98 -0.07
C HIS A 133 -5.31 -11.96 -1.24
N LEU A 134 -4.21 -11.86 -1.98
CA LEU A 134 -3.91 -12.75 -3.10
C LEU A 134 -3.72 -14.21 -2.64
N ALA A 135 -3.05 -14.42 -1.50
CA ALA A 135 -2.89 -15.75 -0.89
C ALA A 135 -4.21 -16.43 -0.52
N SER A 136 -5.30 -15.67 -0.32
CA SER A 136 -6.60 -16.27 0.02
C SER A 136 -7.21 -17.05 -1.14
N SER A 137 -6.90 -16.66 -2.38
CA SER A 137 -7.41 -17.30 -3.59
C SER A 137 -6.74 -18.66 -3.87
N SER A 138 -5.58 -18.91 -3.28
CA SER A 138 -4.77 -20.11 -3.53
C SER A 138 -4.85 -21.17 -2.40
N VAL A 139 -5.66 -20.96 -1.37
CA VAL A 139 -5.75 -21.84 -0.19
C VAL A 139 -7.17 -22.36 0.04
N CYS A 140 -7.32 -23.39 0.87
CA CYS A 140 -8.63 -23.91 1.25
C CYS A 140 -9.47 -22.86 2.02
N SER A 141 -10.80 -23.00 1.97
CA SER A 141 -11.77 -22.02 2.52
C SER A 141 -11.48 -21.57 3.96
N SER A 142 -11.07 -22.48 4.85
CA SER A 142 -10.77 -22.14 6.25
C SER A 142 -9.52 -21.28 6.42
N LYS A 143 -8.50 -21.47 5.58
CA LYS A 143 -7.29 -20.63 5.55
C LYS A 143 -7.56 -19.33 4.79
N ALA A 144 -8.40 -19.38 3.75
CA ALA A 144 -8.78 -18.22 2.94
C ALA A 144 -9.41 -17.13 3.83
N ASN A 145 -10.38 -17.49 4.67
CA ASN A 145 -11.00 -16.53 5.59
C ASN A 145 -9.99 -15.90 6.55
N LYS A 146 -9.05 -16.68 7.10
CA LYS A 146 -7.99 -16.15 7.97
C LYS A 146 -7.09 -15.16 7.24
N HIS A 147 -6.75 -15.44 5.99
CA HIS A 147 -5.98 -14.52 5.14
C HIS A 147 -6.77 -13.25 4.83
N LEU A 148 -8.04 -13.36 4.45
CA LEU A 148 -8.93 -12.23 4.19
C LEU A 148 -9.09 -11.32 5.41
N THR A 149 -9.31 -11.89 6.60
CA THR A 149 -9.40 -11.10 7.84
C THR A 149 -8.11 -10.32 8.12
N LYS A 150 -6.94 -10.93 7.88
CA LYS A 150 -5.64 -10.25 8.03
C LYS A 150 -5.46 -9.15 6.98
N ALA A 151 -5.77 -9.43 5.72
CA ALA A 151 -5.73 -8.45 4.65
C ALA A 151 -6.60 -7.23 4.99
N LEU A 152 -7.84 -7.46 5.44
CA LEU A 152 -8.74 -6.39 5.85
C LEU A 152 -8.20 -5.56 7.01
N ALA A 153 -7.60 -6.19 8.03
CA ALA A 153 -7.00 -5.48 9.15
C ALA A 153 -5.86 -4.56 8.69
N PHE A 154 -5.00 -5.03 7.78
CA PHE A 154 -3.91 -4.21 7.22
C PHE A 154 -4.43 -3.11 6.29
N TYR A 155 -5.43 -3.37 5.45
CA TYR A 155 -6.03 -2.30 4.66
C TYR A 155 -6.68 -1.23 5.53
N LYS A 156 -7.39 -1.61 6.61
CA LYS A 156 -7.95 -0.64 7.56
C LYS A 156 -6.85 0.20 8.22
N LEU A 157 -5.71 -0.41 8.54
CA LEU A 157 -4.54 0.32 9.01
C LEU A 157 -4.04 1.30 7.94
N ALA A 158 -3.90 0.87 6.68
CA ALA A 158 -3.50 1.73 5.57
C ALA A 158 -4.46 2.93 5.37
N THR A 159 -5.78 2.71 5.45
CA THR A 159 -6.79 3.78 5.41
C THR A 159 -6.61 4.77 6.56
N ASN A 160 -6.36 4.27 7.78
CA ASN A 160 -6.12 5.12 8.94
C ASN A 160 -4.84 5.94 8.77
N MET A 161 -3.79 5.37 8.17
CA MET A 161 -2.58 6.12 7.87
C MET A 161 -2.88 7.24 6.87
N ILE A 162 -3.58 6.96 5.76
CA ILE A 162 -4.01 7.97 4.78
C ILE A 162 -4.77 9.12 5.46
N ARG A 163 -5.74 8.81 6.33
CA ARG A 163 -6.63 9.80 6.96
C ARG A 163 -5.97 10.60 8.09
N ASN A 164 -5.25 9.92 8.98
CA ASN A 164 -4.76 10.53 10.23
C ASN A 164 -3.34 11.10 10.08
N GLU A 165 -2.52 10.48 9.23
CA GLU A 165 -1.14 10.89 9.06
C GLU A 165 -0.97 11.85 7.88
N ASN A 166 -2.08 12.43 7.37
CA ASN A 166 -2.20 13.37 6.25
C ASN A 166 -1.31 12.97 5.05
N LEU A 167 -1.09 11.66 4.83
CA LEU A 167 -0.06 11.18 3.91
C LEU A 167 -0.24 11.89 2.56
N SER A 168 0.81 12.51 2.01
CA SER A 168 0.76 13.05 0.64
C SER A 168 0.85 11.91 -0.37
N LEU A 169 0.03 10.88 -0.18
CA LEU A 169 -0.23 9.86 -1.17
C LEU A 169 -1.10 10.48 -2.27
N GLY A 170 -0.96 9.94 -3.47
CA GLY A 170 -1.87 10.25 -4.54
C GLY A 170 -3.27 9.70 -4.24
N VAL A 171 -4.24 10.18 -5.00
CA VAL A 171 -5.60 9.66 -4.94
C VAL A 171 -5.65 8.17 -5.34
N MET A 172 -4.69 7.72 -6.16
CA MET A 172 -4.60 6.33 -6.61
C MET A 172 -4.40 5.34 -5.45
N GLU A 173 -3.55 5.66 -4.48
CA GLU A 173 -3.30 4.74 -3.37
C GLU A 173 -4.52 4.62 -2.44
N ALA A 174 -5.25 5.72 -2.25
CA ALA A 174 -6.50 5.71 -1.49
C ALA A 174 -7.57 4.87 -2.19
N LEU A 175 -7.71 5.01 -3.51
CA LEU A 175 -8.63 4.21 -4.32
C LEU A 175 -8.26 2.73 -4.32
N ALA A 176 -6.97 2.40 -4.47
CA ALA A 176 -6.49 1.03 -4.44
C ALA A 176 -6.82 0.34 -3.11
N VAL A 177 -6.56 1.03 -1.98
CA VAL A 177 -6.89 0.52 -0.64
C VAL A 177 -8.40 0.31 -0.51
N ALA A 178 -9.22 1.32 -0.85
CA ALA A 178 -10.67 1.24 -0.69
C ALA A 178 -11.30 0.17 -1.60
N ASN A 179 -10.83 0.05 -2.83
CA ASN A 179 -11.29 -0.97 -3.77
C ASN A 179 -10.94 -2.39 -3.28
N ASN A 180 -9.71 -2.61 -2.81
CA ASN A 180 -9.33 -3.91 -2.27
C ASN A 180 -10.08 -4.23 -0.97
N GLN A 181 -10.35 -3.24 -0.11
CA GLN A 181 -11.22 -3.43 1.06
C GLN A 181 -12.62 -3.88 0.67
N ALA A 182 -13.22 -3.23 -0.33
CA ALA A 182 -14.54 -3.58 -0.82
C ALA A 182 -14.59 -5.04 -1.31
N HIS A 183 -13.55 -5.47 -2.04
CA HIS A 183 -13.43 -6.84 -2.52
C HIS A 183 -13.27 -7.85 -1.37
N VAL A 184 -12.42 -7.55 -0.38
CA VAL A 184 -12.25 -8.43 0.79
C VAL A 184 -13.55 -8.55 1.59
N HIS A 185 -14.27 -7.44 1.82
CA HIS A 185 -15.58 -7.46 2.47
C HIS A 185 -16.58 -8.32 1.69
N LEU A 186 -16.62 -8.21 0.36
CA LEU A 186 -17.48 -9.02 -0.48
C LEU A 186 -17.16 -10.53 -0.34
N GLN A 187 -15.87 -10.90 -0.32
CA GLN A 187 -15.43 -12.28 -0.14
C GLN A 187 -15.74 -12.83 1.27
N LEU A 188 -15.78 -11.96 2.28
CA LEU A 188 -16.19 -12.31 3.64
C LEU A 188 -17.71 -12.33 3.85
N GLY A 189 -18.51 -11.86 2.88
CA GLY A 189 -19.96 -11.75 2.97
C GLY A 189 -20.47 -10.45 3.60
N ASP A 190 -19.60 -9.49 3.88
CA ASP A 190 -19.91 -8.19 4.49
C ASP A 190 -20.41 -7.19 3.43
N ILE A 191 -21.59 -7.44 2.85
CA ILE A 191 -22.08 -6.71 1.66
C ILE A 191 -22.23 -5.21 1.92
N LYS A 192 -22.70 -4.81 3.11
CA LYS A 192 -22.94 -3.40 3.44
C LYS A 192 -21.64 -2.60 3.50
N GLU A 193 -20.62 -3.18 4.13
CA GLU A 193 -19.29 -2.60 4.26
C GLU A 193 -18.60 -2.54 2.90
N ALA A 194 -18.76 -3.58 2.07
CA ALA A 194 -18.27 -3.56 0.69
C ALA A 194 -18.88 -2.40 -0.11
N ASP A 195 -20.20 -2.22 -0.05
CA ASP A 195 -20.88 -1.14 -0.77
C ASP A 195 -20.43 0.25 -0.26
N GLN A 196 -20.20 0.43 1.04
CA GLN A 196 -19.64 1.67 1.59
C GLN A 196 -18.24 1.97 1.03
N CYS A 197 -17.36 0.96 0.94
CA CYS A 197 -16.04 1.12 0.34
C CYS A 197 -16.14 1.48 -1.15
N TYR A 198 -17.05 0.84 -1.90
CA TYR A 198 -17.26 1.18 -3.31
C TYR A 198 -17.81 2.61 -3.49
N ASP A 199 -18.70 3.07 -2.62
CA ASP A 199 -19.21 4.44 -2.67
C ASP A 199 -18.10 5.47 -2.39
N GLN A 200 -17.15 5.16 -1.51
CA GLN A 200 -15.96 5.98 -1.29
C GLN A 200 -15.08 6.05 -2.54
N VAL A 201 -14.83 4.91 -3.19
CA VAL A 201 -14.08 4.84 -4.47
C VAL A 201 -14.75 5.73 -5.52
N ARG A 202 -16.07 5.59 -5.72
CA ARG A 202 -16.82 6.40 -6.69
C ARG A 202 -16.75 7.89 -6.36
N SER A 203 -16.92 8.26 -5.10
CA SER A 203 -16.88 9.66 -4.67
C SER A 203 -15.51 10.30 -4.94
N GLN A 204 -14.43 9.60 -4.62
CA GLN A 204 -13.07 10.08 -4.88
C GLN A 204 -12.79 10.22 -6.37
N VAL A 205 -13.22 9.25 -7.17
CA VAL A 205 -13.14 9.30 -8.64
C VAL A 205 -13.84 10.53 -9.20
N MET A 206 -15.07 10.82 -8.76
CA MET A 206 -15.83 11.97 -9.21
C MET A 206 -15.09 13.28 -8.88
N VAL A 207 -14.55 13.40 -7.67
CA VAL A 207 -13.76 14.58 -7.26
C VAL A 207 -12.55 14.77 -8.16
N VAL A 208 -11.83 13.70 -8.52
CA VAL A 208 -10.66 13.86 -9.40
C VAL A 208 -11.05 14.24 -10.83
N ALA A 209 -12.17 13.69 -11.33
CA ALA A 209 -12.72 14.07 -12.62
C ALA A 209 -13.09 15.56 -12.67
N ASP A 210 -13.77 16.06 -11.62
CA ASP A 210 -14.21 17.46 -11.52
C ASP A 210 -13.03 18.45 -11.42
N LEU A 211 -11.95 18.05 -10.75
CA LEU A 211 -10.73 18.87 -10.63
C LEU A 211 -9.94 19.01 -11.94
N GLY A 212 -10.42 18.43 -13.05
CA GLY A 212 -9.80 18.57 -14.37
C GLY A 212 -8.40 17.97 -14.44
N GLN A 213 -8.05 17.03 -13.55
CA GLN A 213 -6.78 16.33 -13.57
C GLN A 213 -6.76 15.27 -14.68
N GLN A 214 -6.92 15.71 -15.93
CA GLN A 214 -7.04 14.86 -17.11
C GLN A 214 -5.83 13.95 -17.32
N SER A 215 -4.63 14.35 -16.87
CA SER A 215 -3.45 13.48 -16.89
C SER A 215 -3.60 12.24 -16.00
N ASN A 216 -4.43 12.32 -14.95
CA ASN A 216 -4.75 11.19 -14.10
C ASN A 216 -5.92 10.38 -14.66
N ILE A 217 -6.74 10.93 -15.57
CA ILE A 217 -7.85 10.22 -16.22
C ILE A 217 -7.36 8.98 -16.96
N LEU A 218 -6.21 9.00 -17.62
CA LEU A 218 -5.64 7.79 -18.24
C LEU A 218 -5.28 6.69 -17.21
N LEU A 219 -4.78 7.09 -16.03
CA LEU A 219 -4.54 6.15 -14.92
C LEU A 219 -5.88 5.63 -14.36
N PHE A 220 -6.91 6.47 -14.34
CA PHE A 220 -8.25 6.05 -13.94
C PHE A 220 -8.94 5.18 -14.99
N GLU A 221 -8.75 5.40 -16.29
CA GLU A 221 -9.32 4.55 -17.34
C GLU A 221 -8.86 3.11 -17.17
N GLN A 222 -7.59 2.89 -16.84
CA GLN A 222 -7.07 1.56 -16.56
C GLN A 222 -7.61 1.01 -15.22
N PHE A 223 -7.76 1.87 -14.22
CA PHE A 223 -8.44 1.52 -12.97
C PHE A 223 -9.92 1.17 -13.21
N PHE A 224 -10.65 1.86 -14.09
CA PHE A 224 -12.07 1.59 -14.39
C PHE A 224 -12.25 0.40 -15.33
N ALA A 225 -11.32 0.18 -16.24
CA ALA A 225 -11.29 -1.03 -17.05
C ALA A 225 -11.18 -2.28 -16.15
N THR A 226 -10.51 -2.13 -15.01
CA THR A 226 -10.37 -3.19 -14.00
C THR A 226 -11.38 -3.10 -12.85
N ALA A 227 -12.00 -1.95 -12.59
CA ALA A 227 -12.99 -1.70 -11.54
C ALA A 227 -14.36 -1.44 -12.17
N VAL A 228 -15.21 -2.47 -12.22
CA VAL A 228 -16.62 -2.26 -12.60
C VAL A 228 -17.28 -1.48 -11.47
N VAL A 229 -17.58 -0.21 -11.75
CA VAL A 229 -18.67 0.48 -11.08
C VAL A 229 -19.88 -0.42 -11.32
N LYS A 230 -20.37 -1.12 -10.27
CA LYS A 230 -21.65 -1.85 -10.35
C LYS A 230 -22.61 -0.92 -11.09
N PRO A 231 -23.16 -1.30 -12.26
CA PRO A 231 -24.17 -0.47 -12.90
C PRO A 231 -25.22 -0.21 -11.84
N PHE A 232 -25.61 1.07 -11.68
CA PHE A 232 -26.63 1.47 -10.72
C PHE A 232 -27.72 0.41 -10.77
N ARG A 233 -28.01 -0.25 -9.63
CA ARG A 233 -29.22 -1.04 -9.53
C ARG A 233 -30.34 -0.04 -9.80
N THR A 234 -30.79 0.04 -11.05
CA THR A 234 -31.97 0.79 -11.42
C THR A 234 -33.05 0.24 -10.50
N ALA A 235 -33.64 1.13 -9.69
CA ALA A 235 -34.74 0.75 -8.84
C ALA A 235 -35.75 -0.04 -9.70
N PRO A 236 -36.27 -1.17 -9.20
CA PRO A 236 -37.27 -1.92 -9.95
C PRO A 236 -38.39 -0.94 -10.33
N ALA A 237 -38.70 -0.85 -11.62
CA ALA A 237 -39.79 -0.01 -12.10
C ALA A 237 -41.06 -0.44 -11.34
N ALA A 238 -41.65 0.52 -10.62
CA ALA A 238 -42.87 0.35 -9.86
C ALA A 238 -44.08 0.18 -10.79
#